data_AF-A0A7S9Q1D2-F1
#
_entry.id   AF-A0A7S9Q1D2-F1
#
_cell.length_a   1.000
_cell.length_b   1.000
_cell.length_c   1.000
_cell.angle_alpha   90.00
_cell.angle_beta   90.00
_cell.angle_gamma   90.00
#
_symmetry.space_group_name_H-M   'P 1'
#
loop_
_entity.id
_entity.type
_entity.pdbx_description
1 polymer ?
#
loop_
_entity_poly.entity_id
_entity_poly.type
_entity_poly.pdbx_seq_one_letter_code
_entity_poly.pdbx_strand_id
1 'polypeptide(L)' 'MWWIGPEKSRFKIQRRVSAVVLVLAVLFLATQIEAYIHGEALLTDVLGGLFLTALGGGMFYMADKW' A
#
# COMPACT_ATOMS: atom_id res chain seq x y z
N MET A 1 -0.32 -0.99 30.62
CA MET A 1 -0.90 -1.17 29.27
C MET A 1 0.21 -1.50 28.27
N TRP A 2 0.67 -2.75 28.22
CA TRP A 2 1.71 -3.20 27.28
C TRP A 2 1.17 -4.43 26.55
N TRP A 3 0.29 -4.22 25.57
CA TRP A 3 -0.51 -5.31 25.01
C TRP A 3 0.12 -5.99 23.78
N ILE A 4 1.24 -5.48 23.23
CA ILE A 4 1.90 -6.06 22.05
C ILE A 4 3.42 -6.02 22.22
N GLY A 5 3.98 -6.93 23.04
CA GLY A 5 5.39 -7.35 23.03
C GLY A 5 6.49 -6.26 22.97
N PRO A 6 7.77 -6.67 22.79
CA PRO A 6 8.86 -5.73 22.53
C PRO A 6 8.67 -5.00 21.18
N GLU A 7 9.21 -3.80 21.03
CA GLU A 7 9.06 -2.94 19.83
C GLU A 7 9.24 -3.68 18.49
N LYS A 8 10.23 -4.56 18.40
CA LYS A 8 10.47 -5.42 17.23
C LYS A 8 9.24 -6.23 16.80
N SER A 9 8.45 -6.74 17.75
CA SER A 9 7.22 -7.50 17.44
C SER A 9 6.14 -6.59 16.86
N ARG A 10 6.08 -5.33 17.28
CA ARG A 10 5.15 -4.31 16.76
C ARG A 10 5.51 -3.94 15.33
N PHE A 11 6.79 -3.71 15.03
CA PHE A 11 7.26 -3.44 13.68
C PHE A 11 7.03 -4.61 12.72
N LYS A 12 7.20 -5.85 13.19
CA LYS A 12 6.88 -7.05 12.40
C LYS A 12 5.39 -7.15 12.04
N ILE A 13 4.50 -6.79 12.97
CA ILE A 13 3.05 -6.73 12.71
C ILE A 13 2.73 -5.56 11.77
N GLN A 14 3.29 -4.38 12.01
CA GLN A 14 3.13 -3.21 11.15
C GLN A 14 3.56 -3.50 9.72
N ARG A 15 4.69 -4.20 9.54
CA ARG A 15 5.16 -4.64 8.22
C ARG A 15 4.16 -5.55 7.53
N ARG A 16 3.60 -6.54 8.24
CA ARG A 16 2.57 -7.42 7.68
C ARG A 16 1.31 -6.66 7.26
N VAL A 17 0.85 -5.72 8.09
CA VAL A 17 -0.30 -4.86 7.76
C VAL A 17 0.00 -3.99 6.55
N SER A 18 1.17 -3.34 6.51
CA SER A 18 1.59 -2.53 5.36
C SER A 18 1.77 -3.34 4.08
N ALA A 19 2.15 -4.62 4.17
CA ALA A 19 2.20 -5.51 3.02
C ALA A 19 0.80 -5.76 2.44
N VAL A 20 -0.20 -6.00 3.30
CA VAL A 20 -1.59 -6.18 2.86
C VAL A 20 -2.10 -4.90 2.19
N VAL A 21 -1.84 -3.73 2.79
CA VAL A 21 -2.20 -2.43 2.21
C VAL A 21 -1.53 -2.23 0.84
N LEU A 22 -0.24 -2.55 0.71
CA LEU A 22 0.48 -2.43 -0.54
C LEU A 22 -0.10 -3.36 -1.62
N VAL A 23 -0.44 -4.60 -1.29
CA VAL A 23 -1.07 -5.53 -2.23
C VAL A 23 -2.41 -4.97 -2.73
N LEU A 24 -3.25 -4.46 -1.81
CA LEU A 24 -4.53 -3.85 -2.20
C LEU A 24 -4.33 -2.61 -3.07
N ALA A 25 -3.34 -1.77 -2.76
CA ALA A 25 -3.02 -0.59 -3.58
C ALA A 25 -2.56 -0.96 -4.99
N VAL A 26 -1.73 -2.01 -5.13
CA VAL A 26 -1.28 -2.51 -6.44
C VAL A 26 -2.45 -3.07 -7.25
N LEU A 27 -3.33 -3.86 -6.62
CA LEU A 27 -4.53 -4.39 -7.28
C LEU A 27 -5.46 -3.25 -7.72
N PHE A 28 -5.68 -2.26 -6.86
CA PHE A 28 -6.45 -1.08 -7.20
C PHE A 28 -5.85 -0.32 -8.38
N LEU A 29 -4.53 -0.08 -8.38
CA LEU A 29 -3.84 0.56 -9.51
C LEU A 29 -4.01 -0.25 -10.81
N ALA A 30 -3.88 -1.57 -10.75
CA ALA A 30 -4.11 -2.43 -11.91
C ALA A 30 -5.51 -2.25 -12.50
N THR A 31 -6.55 -2.21 -11.65
CA THR A 31 -7.93 -1.98 -12.10
C THR A 31 -8.12 -0.59 -12.71
N GLN A 32 -7.46 0.45 -12.18
CA GLN A 32 -7.55 1.80 -12.74
C GLN A 32 -6.86 1.90 -14.10
N ILE A 33 -5.72 1.22 -14.27
CA ILE A 33 -5.02 1.14 -15.56
C ILE A 33 -5.91 0.44 -16.58
N GLU A 34 -6.52 -0.69 -16.21
CA GLU A 34 -7.43 -1.42 -17.10
C GLU A 34 -8.64 -0.55 -17.51
N ALA A 35 -9.29 0.11 -16.55
CA ALA A 35 -10.40 1.02 -16.82
C ALA A 35 -9.98 2.20 -17.71
N TYR A 36 -8.80 2.77 -17.51
CA TYR A 36 -8.27 3.84 -18.34
C TYR A 36 -8.05 3.40 -19.79
N ILE A 37 -7.49 2.19 -20.00
CA ILE A 37 -7.28 1.62 -21.35
C ILE A 37 -8.61 1.42 -22.08
N HIS A 38 -9.68 1.05 -21.37
CA HIS A 38 -11.03 0.87 -21.94
C HIS A 38 -11.84 2.17 -22.03
N GLY A 39 -11.29 3.30 -21.60
CA GLY A 39 -11.96 4.61 -21.64
C GLY A 39 -13.03 4.80 -20.55
N GLU A 40 -13.00 3.98 -19.49
CA GLU A 40 -13.95 3.99 -18.38
C GLU A 40 -13.46 4.82 -17.18
N ALA A 41 -12.17 5.18 -17.15
CA ALA A 41 -11.55 5.99 -16.09
C ALA A 41 -10.71 7.14 -16.67
N LEU A 42 -10.46 8.16 -15.84
CA LEU A 42 -9.61 9.30 -16.20
C LEU A 42 -8.15 9.02 -15.87
N LEU A 43 -7.24 9.73 -16.54
CA LEU A 43 -5.81 9.68 -16.21
C LEU A 43 -5.54 10.05 -14.74
N THR A 44 -6.36 10.94 -14.16
CA THR A 44 -6.28 11.32 -12.75
C THR A 44 -6.51 10.15 -11.80
N ASP A 45 -7.36 9.19 -12.17
CA ASP A 45 -7.65 8.02 -11.34
C ASP A 45 -6.45 7.06 -11.29
N VAL A 46 -5.78 6.89 -12.43
CA VAL A 46 -4.52 6.14 -12.53
C VAL A 46 -3.43 6.81 -11.69
N LEU A 47 -3.26 8.13 -11.81
CA LEU A 47 -2.29 8.88 -11.01
C LEU A 47 -2.58 8.79 -9.50
N GLY A 48 -3.86 8.81 -9.11
CA GLY A 48 -4.29 8.57 -7.74
C GLY A 48 -3.92 7.17 -7.24
N GLY A 49 -4.18 6.14 -8.03
CA GLY A 49 -3.75 4.77 -7.73
C GLY A 49 -2.22 4.63 -7.60
N LEU A 50 -1.47 5.34 -8.44
CA LEU A 50 0.00 5.33 -8.44
C LEU A 50 0.54 6.01 -7.18
N PHE A 51 -0.06 7.12 -6.77
CA PHE A 51 0.26 7.80 -5.52
C PHE A 51 -0.02 6.90 -4.30
N LEU A 52 -1.18 6.24 -4.25
CA LEU A 52 -1.52 5.30 -3.15
C LEU A 52 -0.54 4.12 -3.08
N THR A 53 -0.16 3.58 -4.23
CA THR A 53 0.82 2.49 -4.32
C THR A 53 2.19 2.93 -3.82
N ALA A 54 2.65 4.12 -4.22
CA ALA A 54 3.90 4.70 -3.76
C ALA A 54 3.91 4.93 -2.24
N LEU A 55 2.81 5.45 -1.67
CA LEU A 55 2.66 5.61 -0.23
C LEU A 55 2.69 4.26 0.51
N GLY A 56 1.93 3.27 0.05
CA GLY A 56 1.93 1.93 0.62
C GLY A 56 3.31 1.28 0.58
N GLY A 57 4.04 1.47 -0.53
CA GLY A 57 5.40 0.99 -0.69
C GLY A 57 6.38 1.67 0.27
N GLY A 58 6.25 2.99 0.43
CA GLY A 58 7.03 3.76 1.39
C GLY A 58 6.79 3.31 2.84
N MET A 59 5.54 3.09 3.23
CA MET A 59 5.20 2.55 4.55
C MET A 59 5.78 1.17 4.79
N PHE A 60 5.67 0.27 3.80
CA PHE A 60 6.24 -1.08 3.88
C PHE A 60 7.76 -1.07 3.99
N TYR A 61 8.42 -0.21 3.21
CA TYR A 61 9.87 -0.04 3.25
C TYR A 61 10.35 0.50 4.60
N MET A 62 9.68 1.52 5.14
CA MET A 62 10.00 2.05 6.46
C MET A 62 9.78 1.01 7.55
N ALA A 63 8.74 0.19 7.48
CA ALA A 63 8.47 -0.86 8.46
C ALA A 63 9.52 -1.99 8.51
N ASP A 64 10.41 -2.11 7.52
CA ASP A 64 11.55 -3.03 7.54
C ASP A 64 12.82 -2.42 8.18
N LYS A 65 12.94 -1.09 8.15
CA LYS A 65 14.14 -0.39 8.64
C LYS A 65 14.16 -0.13 10.15
N TRP A 66 13.03 -0.30 10.84
CA TRP A 66 12.86 -0.07 12.28
C TRP A 66 12.49 -1.39 12.98
#